data_AF-A0AAJ1CXQ3-F1
#
_entry.id   AF-A0AAJ1CXQ3-F1
#
_cell.length_a   1.000
_cell.length_b   1.000
_cell.length_c   1.000
_cell.angle_alpha   90.00
_cell.angle_beta   90.00
_cell.angle_gamma   90.00
#
_symmetry.space_group_name_H-M   'P 1'
#
loop_
_entity.id
_entity.type
_entity.pdbx_description
1 polymer ?
#
loop_
_entity_poly.entity_id
_entity_poly.type
_entity_poly.pdbx_seq_one_letter_code
_entity_poly.pdbx_strand_id
1 'polypeptide(L)'
;MSDAKPQDGSTVKGYRTLSHGEVGKMNQFKELSRQFIELIREHGGDLSQLSPDENPYDAFEWCREADKAMKKACMYACRAVARPDADC
;
A
#
# COMPACT_ATOMS: atom_id res chain seq x y z
N MET A 1 29.88 19.06 -14.97
CA MET A 1 29.88 18.42 -13.65
C MET A 1 29.04 19.32 -12.76
N SER A 2 27.79 18.95 -12.51
CA SER A 2 26.88 19.76 -11.70
C SER A 2 27.09 19.39 -10.23
N ASP A 3 27.53 20.36 -9.43
CA ASP A 3 27.69 20.22 -8.00
C ASP A 3 26.34 19.89 -7.35
N ALA A 4 26.21 18.66 -6.85
CA ALA A 4 25.09 18.27 -6.02
C ALA A 4 25.22 18.96 -4.66
N LYS A 5 24.30 19.87 -4.36
CA LYS A 5 24.17 20.45 -3.00
C LYS A 5 23.79 19.36 -2.00
N PRO A 6 24.39 19.31 -0.81
CA PRO A 6 23.95 18.43 0.27
C PRO A 6 22.50 18.76 0.66
N GLN A 7 21.64 17.75 0.82
CA GLN A 7 20.28 17.94 1.32
C GLN A 7 20.32 18.52 2.73
N ASP A 8 20.02 19.82 2.87
CA ASP A 8 20.07 20.58 4.12
C ASP A 8 18.84 20.38 5.03
N GLY A 9 17.99 19.40 4.71
CA GLY A 9 16.79 19.08 5.48
C GLY A 9 15.74 20.20 5.55
N SER A 10 15.92 21.31 4.84
CA SER A 10 15.04 22.47 4.92
C SER A 10 14.22 22.62 3.63
N THR A 11 12.90 22.52 3.80
CA THR A 11 11.87 22.44 2.76
C THR A 11 12.02 21.26 1.79
N VAL A 12 11.22 20.22 2.01
CA VAL A 12 10.83 19.29 0.94
C VAL A 12 10.06 20.08 -0.12
N LYS A 13 10.79 20.74 -1.02
CA LYS A 13 10.24 21.37 -2.22
C LYS A 13 9.92 20.23 -3.18
N GLY A 14 8.64 19.93 -3.37
CA GLY A 14 8.20 18.92 -4.34
C GLY A 14 6.88 18.25 -4.04
N TYR A 15 6.41 18.25 -2.79
CA TYR A 15 5.05 17.78 -2.50
C TYR A 15 4.06 18.92 -2.63
N ARG A 16 3.26 18.84 -3.68
CA ARG A 16 2.02 19.58 -3.79
C ARG A 16 1.21 19.46 -2.49
N THR A 17 0.71 20.59 -1.98
CA THR A 17 -0.26 20.58 -0.89
C THR A 17 -1.57 19.93 -1.33
N LEU A 18 -2.01 18.92 -0.59
CA LEU A 18 -3.27 18.23 -0.86
C LEU A 18 -4.45 19.05 -0.36
N SER A 19 -5.51 19.09 -1.15
CA SER A 19 -6.80 19.61 -0.68
C SER A 19 -7.41 18.67 0.38
N HIS A 20 -8.34 19.19 1.18
CA HIS A 20 -9.05 18.39 2.17
C HIS A 20 -9.76 17.17 1.53
N GLY A 21 -10.33 17.34 0.33
CA GLY A 21 -10.96 16.24 -0.42
C GLY A 21 -9.96 15.18 -0.89
N GLU A 22 -8.75 15.57 -1.27
CA GLU A 22 -7.67 14.63 -1.64
C GLU A 22 -7.16 13.87 -0.43
N VAL A 23 -6.99 14.53 0.72
CA VAL A 23 -6.65 13.87 2.00
C VAL A 23 -7.75 12.87 2.38
N GLY A 24 -9.02 13.25 2.27
CA GLY A 24 -10.15 12.36 2.52
C GLY A 24 -10.12 11.11 1.65
N LYS A 25 -9.95 11.26 0.33
CA LYS A 25 -9.83 10.13 -0.61
C LYS A 25 -8.63 9.25 -0.31
N MET A 26 -7.48 9.83 0.04
CA MET A 26 -6.29 9.07 0.40
C MET A 26 -6.51 8.22 1.65
N ASN A 27 -7.18 8.77 2.66
CA ASN A 27 -7.52 8.05 3.87
C ASN A 27 -8.53 6.92 3.59
N GLN A 28 -9.50 7.13 2.69
CA GLN A 28 -10.42 6.07 2.25
C GLN A 28 -9.68 4.90 1.58
N PHE A 29 -8.73 5.17 0.67
CA PHE A 29 -7.93 4.10 0.06
C PHE A 29 -7.08 3.34 1.09
N LYS A 30 -6.47 4.06 2.03
CA LYS A 30 -5.70 3.44 3.12
C LYS A 30 -6.57 2.57 4.01
N GLU A 31 -7.79 3.03 4.29
CA GLU A 31 -8.74 2.30 5.12
C GLU A 31 -9.22 1.02 4.43
N LEU A 32 -9.64 1.09 3.17
CA LEU A 32 -10.00 -0.08 2.37
C LEU A 32 -8.84 -1.08 2.28
N SER A 33 -7.61 -0.58 2.11
CA SER A 33 -6.42 -1.44 2.10
C SER A 33 -6.18 -2.15 3.42
N ARG A 34 -6.43 -1.50 4.57
CA ARG A 34 -6.31 -2.13 5.89
C ARG A 34 -7.34 -3.22 6.06
N GLN A 35 -8.61 -2.90 5.81
CA GLN A 35 -9.73 -3.84 5.93
C GLN A 35 -9.53 -5.08 5.04
N PHE A 36 -9.10 -4.89 3.80
CA PHE A 36 -8.81 -6.00 2.90
C PHE A 36 -7.67 -6.89 3.42
N ILE A 37 -6.57 -6.28 3.88
CA ILE A 37 -5.42 -7.03 4.41
C ILE A 37 -5.77 -7.78 5.70
N GLU A 38 -6.57 -7.17 6.58
CA GLU A 38 -7.07 -7.82 7.79
C GLU A 38 -7.90 -9.06 7.44
N LEU A 39 -8.84 -8.93 6.50
CA LEU A 39 -9.67 -10.04 6.06
C LEU A 39 -8.85 -11.18 5.42
N ILE A 40 -7.85 -10.86 4.59
CA ILE A 40 -6.95 -11.87 4.00
C ILE A 40 -6.12 -12.59 5.07
N ARG A 41 -5.70 -11.89 6.13
CA ARG A 41 -4.95 -12.51 7.24
C ARG A 41 -5.83 -13.40 8.10
N GLU A 42 -7.06 -12.96 8.36
CA GLU A 42 -8.06 -13.78 9.05
C GLU A 42 -8.33 -15.06 8.26
N HIS A 43 -8.58 -14.94 6.96
CA HIS A 43 -8.77 -16.10 6.08
C HIS A 43 -7.53 -17.02 6.05
N GLY A 44 -6.32 -16.45 6.01
CA GLY A 44 -5.09 -17.23 6.17
C GLY A 44 -5.01 -17.97 7.51
N GLY A 45 -5.53 -17.37 8.58
CA GLY A 45 -5.73 -18.04 9.87
C GLY A 45 -6.69 -19.22 9.78
N ASP A 46 -7.81 -19.06 9.09
CA ASP A 46 -8.79 -20.15 8.90
C ASP A 46 -8.20 -21.33 8.12
N LEU A 47 -7.36 -21.06 7.11
CA LEU A 47 -6.65 -22.10 6.35
C LEU A 47 -5.73 -22.96 7.24
N SER A 48 -5.24 -22.40 8.36
CA SER A 48 -4.41 -23.16 9.31
C SER A 48 -5.21 -24.19 10.12
N GLN A 49 -6.54 -24.09 10.13
CA GLN A 49 -7.46 -25.00 10.81
C GLN A 49 -7.95 -26.14 9.91
N LEU A 50 -7.58 -26.14 8.62
CA LEU A 50 -7.95 -27.18 7.66
C LEU A 50 -7.28 -28.52 7.98
N SER A 51 -7.88 -29.59 7.45
CA SER A 51 -7.31 -30.93 7.63
C SER A 51 -5.93 -31.02 6.97
N PRO A 52 -4.96 -31.75 7.55
CA PRO A 52 -3.66 -32.01 6.91
C PRO A 52 -3.76 -32.58 5.49
N ASP A 53 -4.86 -33.25 5.16
CA ASP A 53 -5.12 -33.87 3.85
C ASP A 53 -5.47 -32.85 2.75
N GLU A 54 -5.88 -31.61 3.10
CA GLU A 54 -6.34 -30.61 2.14
C GLU A 54 -5.21 -29.78 1.50
N ASN A 55 -3.95 -29.99 1.92
CA ASN A 55 -2.74 -29.29 1.47
C ASN A 55 -2.99 -27.83 1.02
N PRO A 56 -3.30 -26.92 1.95
CA PRO A 56 -3.68 -25.53 1.65
C PRO A 56 -2.52 -24.65 1.17
N TYR A 57 -1.36 -25.21 0.82
CA TYR A 57 -0.16 -24.46 0.43
C TYR A 57 -0.45 -23.43 -0.67
N ASP A 58 -1.18 -23.83 -1.72
CA ASP A 58 -1.55 -22.94 -2.81
C ASP A 58 -2.43 -21.78 -2.32
N ALA A 59 -3.39 -22.07 -1.43
CA ALA A 59 -4.26 -21.05 -0.85
C ALA A 59 -3.48 -20.04 0.02
N PHE A 60 -2.48 -20.49 0.78
CA PHE A 60 -1.58 -19.61 1.53
C PHE A 60 -0.76 -18.70 0.61
N GLU A 61 -0.23 -19.23 -0.49
CA GLU A 61 0.49 -18.43 -1.48
C GLU A 61 -0.42 -17.38 -2.14
N TRP A 62 -1.68 -17.74 -2.44
CA TRP A 62 -2.66 -16.77 -2.95
C TRP A 62 -2.98 -15.67 -1.93
N CYS A 63 -3.15 -16.00 -0.65
CA CYS A 63 -3.31 -14.99 0.41
C CYS A 63 -2.11 -14.04 0.48
N ARG A 64 -0.89 -14.59 0.37
CA ARG A 64 0.35 -13.80 0.39
C ARG A 64 0.46 -12.87 -0.82
N GLU A 65 0.11 -13.34 -2.00
CA GLU A 65 0.10 -12.51 -3.21
C GLU A 65 -1.00 -11.43 -3.17
N ALA A 66 -2.18 -11.75 -2.64
CA ALA A 66 -3.25 -10.78 -2.44
C ALA A 66 -2.84 -9.64 -1.49
N ASP A 67 -2.20 -9.95 -0.35
CA ASP A 67 -1.68 -8.94 0.59
C ASP A 67 -0.66 -8.00 -0.10
N LYS A 68 0.29 -8.57 -0.85
CA LYS A 68 1.28 -7.77 -1.61
C LYS A 68 0.61 -6.91 -2.68
N ALA A 69 -0.34 -7.47 -3.41
CA ALA A 69 -1.07 -6.78 -4.48
C ALA A 69 -1.87 -5.60 -3.93
N MET A 70 -2.57 -5.79 -2.81
CA MET A 70 -3.34 -4.71 -2.17
C MET A 70 -2.43 -3.58 -1.68
N LYS A 71 -1.28 -3.90 -1.07
CA LYS A 71 -0.29 -2.89 -0.66
C LYS A 71 0.22 -2.08 -1.84
N LYS A 72 0.50 -2.73 -2.98
CA LYS A 72 0.88 -2.03 -4.23
C LYS A 72 -0.26 -1.19 -4.78
N ALA A 73 -1.48 -1.71 -4.83
CA ALA A 73 -2.65 -0.98 -5.29
C ALA A 73 -2.92 0.28 -4.45
N CYS A 74 -2.83 0.17 -3.11
CA CYS A 74 -2.96 1.29 -2.19
C CYS A 74 -1.88 2.35 -2.42
N MET A 75 -0.63 1.93 -2.61
CA MET A 75 0.49 2.80 -2.95
C MET A 75 0.26 3.55 -4.27
N TYR A 76 -0.21 2.86 -5.32
CA TYR A 76 -0.52 3.47 -6.61
C TYR A 76 -1.71 4.43 -6.52
N ALA A 77 -2.77 4.07 -5.78
CA ALA A 77 -3.90 4.95 -5.54
C ALA A 77 -3.49 6.23 -4.80
N CYS A 78 -2.66 6.12 -3.75
CA CYS A 78 -2.14 7.27 -3.02
C CYS A 78 -1.27 8.17 -3.93
N ARG A 79 -0.44 7.59 -4.80
CA ARG A 79 0.34 8.35 -5.80
C ARG A 79 -0.57 9.04 -6.82
N ALA A 80 -1.61 8.37 -7.30
CA ALA A 80 -2.58 8.96 -8.22
C ALA A 80 -3.31 10.16 -7.61
N VAL A 81 -3.62 10.10 -6.30
CA VAL A 81 -4.19 11.24 -5.56
C VAL A 81 -3.15 12.35 -5.38
N ALA A 82 -1.93 11.99 -4.96
CA ALA A 82 -0.88 12.94 -4.65
C ALA A 82 -0.35 13.69 -5.88
N ARG A 83 -0.38 13.06 -7.06
CA ARG A 83 0.20 13.58 -8.30
C ARG A 83 1.60 14.15 -8.05
N PRO A 84 2.53 13.33 -7.54
CA PRO A 84 3.88 13.79 -7.29
C PRO A 84 4.50 14.24 -8.62
N ASP A 85 5.30 15.30 -8.57
CA ASP A 85 6.04 15.78 -9.74
C ASP A 85 7.01 14.69 -10.22
N ALA A 86 7.41 14.75 -11.50
CA ALA A 86 8.23 13.72 -12.14
C ALA A 86 9.60 13.47 -11.47
N ASP A 87 10.05 14.40 -10.62
CA ASP A 87 11.31 14.35 -9.88
C ASP A 87 11.16 13.76 -8.45
N CYS A 88 10.02 13.12 -8.14
CA CYS A 88 9.65 12.65 -6.80
C CYS A 88 9.35 11.14 -6.68
#